data_AF-A0A3C1V382-F1
#
_entry.id   AF-A0A3C1V382-F1
#
_cell.length_a   1.000
_cell.length_b   1.000
_cell.length_c   1.000
_cell.angle_alpha   90.00
_cell.angle_beta   90.00
_cell.angle_gamma   90.00
#
_symmetry.space_group_name_H-M   'P 1'
#
loop_
_entity.id
_entity.type
_entity.pdbx_description
1 polymer ?
#
loop_
_entity_poly.entity_id
_entity_poly.type
_entity_poly.pdbx_seq_one_letter_code
_entity_poly.pdbx_strand_id
1 'polypeptide(L)'
;PGSTVGNFSRSDAASLLETFGSMIREQADDEQAGVAGAVVVGFDCKKDQGRMEAAYNDAEGVTAEFNYNVIDRLASELGVGLDRDKFSFRADWVEDEGAIVSRLWVDESHTVEMAGDVVTFEAGEAIRMEESHKYTPDEFETLARESGLGLEKIWTDEAADFAVACLRPLLV
;
A
#
# COMPACT_ATOMS: atom_id res chain seq x y z
N PRO A 1 5.91 -9.09 -7.25
CA PRO A 1 4.59 -9.75 -7.17
C PRO A 1 4.18 -9.93 -5.70
N GLY A 2 3.30 -9.08 -5.17
CA GLY A 2 2.93 -9.13 -3.76
C GLY A 2 1.92 -8.06 -3.31
N SER A 3 0.99 -7.63 -4.17
CA SER A 3 0.04 -6.54 -3.85
C SER A 3 0.65 -5.14 -3.73
N THR A 4 1.62 -4.78 -4.59
CA THR A 4 2.18 -3.42 -4.64
C THR A 4 1.11 -2.37 -4.94
N VAL A 5 0.04 -2.72 -5.67
CA VAL A 5 -1.13 -1.84 -5.86
C VAL A 5 -1.83 -1.49 -4.55
N GLY A 6 -1.71 -2.35 -3.54
CA GLY A 6 -2.23 -2.12 -2.20
C GLY A 6 -1.47 -1.06 -1.41
N ASN A 7 -0.26 -0.68 -1.82
CA ASN A 7 0.52 0.37 -1.13
C ASN A 7 0.13 1.78 -1.59
N PHE A 8 -0.83 1.88 -2.51
CA PHE A 8 -1.30 3.13 -3.06
C PHE A 8 -2.72 3.38 -2.56
N SER A 9 -3.03 4.64 -2.27
CA SER A 9 -4.41 5.08 -2.10
C SER A 9 -5.24 4.67 -3.32
N ARG A 10 -6.56 4.55 -3.17
CA ARG A 10 -7.42 4.16 -4.29
C ARG A 10 -7.25 5.06 -5.53
N SER A 11 -7.05 6.37 -5.33
CA SER A 11 -6.79 7.31 -6.43
C SER A 11 -5.43 7.13 -7.08
N ASP A 12 -4.39 6.85 -6.30
CA ASP A 12 -3.05 6.62 -6.83
C ASP A 12 -2.97 5.26 -7.55
N ALA A 13 -3.66 4.24 -7.02
CA ALA A 13 -3.82 2.95 -7.67
C ALA A 13 -4.54 3.09 -9.02
N ALA A 14 -5.61 3.89 -9.08
CA ALA A 14 -6.29 4.20 -10.34
C ALA A 14 -5.35 4.88 -11.35
N SER A 15 -4.59 5.87 -10.90
CA SER A 15 -3.62 6.59 -11.75
C SER A 15 -2.51 5.68 -12.27
N LEU A 16 -2.05 4.74 -11.45
CA LEU A 16 -1.09 3.72 -11.84
C LEU A 16 -1.67 2.79 -12.92
N LEU A 17 -2.91 2.32 -12.74
CA LEU A 17 -3.60 1.47 -13.71
C LEU A 17 -3.85 2.20 -15.05
N GLU A 18 -4.24 3.47 -14.99
CA GLU A 18 -4.37 4.32 -16.19
C GLU A 18 -3.04 4.44 -16.94
N THR A 19 -1.94 4.63 -16.21
CA THR A 19 -0.59 4.69 -16.78
C THR A 19 -0.25 3.39 -17.53
N PHE A 20 -0.54 2.23 -16.93
CA PHE A 20 -0.34 0.94 -17.60
C PHE A 20 -1.22 0.78 -18.84
N GLY A 21 -2.49 1.18 -18.76
CA GLY A 21 -3.40 1.15 -19.90
C GLY A 21 -2.91 2.00 -21.07
N SER A 22 -2.38 3.19 -20.78
CA SER A 22 -1.86 4.10 -21.80
C SER A 22 -0.60 3.55 -22.47
N MET A 23 0.34 2.98 -21.70
CA MET A 23 1.53 2.31 -22.25
C MET A 23 1.16 1.15 -23.18
N ILE A 24 0.14 0.36 -22.83
CA ILE A 24 -0.32 -0.75 -23.67
C ILE A 24 -0.94 -0.23 -24.97
N ARG A 25 -1.74 0.84 -24.91
CA ARG A 25 -2.37 1.44 -26.10
C ARG A 25 -1.33 2.01 -27.07
N GLU A 26 -0.33 2.73 -26.56
CA GLU A 26 0.76 3.28 -27.38
C GLU A 26 1.55 2.18 -28.12
N GLN A 27 1.70 0.99 -27.52
CA GLN A 27 2.35 -0.15 -28.16
C GLN A 27 1.46 -0.87 -29.19
N ALA A 28 0.14 -0.76 -29.07
CA ALA A 28 -0.80 -1.40 -29.99
C ALA A 28 -0.94 -0.67 -31.32
N ASP A 29 -0.57 0.61 -31.38
CA ASP A 29 -0.52 1.41 -32.63
C ASP A 29 0.72 1.08 -33.49
N ASP A 30 1.62 0.21 -33.01
CA ASP A 30 2.71 -0.36 -33.81
C ASP A 30 2.18 -1.57 -34.61
N GLU A 31 1.95 -1.39 -35.92
CA GLU A 31 1.34 -2.35 -36.86
C GLU A 31 1.93 -3.78 -36.84
N GLN A 32 3.06 -4.01 -36.17
CA GLN A 32 3.72 -5.31 -36.03
C GLN A 32 3.31 -6.10 -34.77
N ALA A 33 2.66 -5.49 -33.79
CA ALA A 33 2.25 -6.14 -32.54
C ALA A 33 0.85 -6.78 -32.67
N GLY A 34 0.74 -7.90 -33.38
CA GLY A 34 -0.53 -8.61 -33.66
C GLY A 34 -1.31 -9.16 -32.45
N VAL A 35 -1.05 -8.73 -31.22
CA VAL A 35 -1.83 -9.03 -30.01
C VAL A 35 -1.85 -7.79 -29.12
N ALA A 36 -3.03 -7.26 -28.81
CA ALA A 36 -3.16 -6.17 -27.83
C ALA A 36 -2.53 -6.59 -26.49
N GLY A 37 -1.70 -5.73 -25.90
CA GLY A 37 -1.05 -6.03 -24.62
C GLY A 37 -2.05 -6.19 -23.47
N ALA A 38 -1.57 -6.76 -22.36
CA ALA A 38 -2.34 -6.93 -21.13
C ALA A 38 -1.45 -6.60 -19.93
N VAL A 39 -2.07 -6.21 -18.82
CA VAL A 39 -1.40 -6.04 -17.53
C VAL A 39 -1.86 -7.10 -16.55
N VAL A 40 -0.92 -7.70 -15.83
CA VAL A 40 -1.19 -8.68 -14.77
C VAL A 40 -0.90 -8.05 -13.42
N VAL A 41 -1.94 -7.91 -12.59
CA VAL A 41 -1.85 -7.26 -11.28
C VAL A 41 -2.25 -8.26 -10.20
N GLY A 42 -1.38 -8.45 -9.22
CA GLY A 42 -1.71 -9.19 -8.01
C GLY A 42 -2.15 -8.24 -6.90
N PHE A 43 -3.20 -8.59 -6.16
CA PHE A 43 -3.71 -7.82 -5.02
C PHE A 43 -4.13 -8.73 -3.87
N ASP A 44 -3.95 -8.24 -2.65
CA ASP A 44 -4.35 -8.93 -1.43
C ASP A 44 -5.85 -8.73 -1.17
N CYS A 45 -6.54 -9.83 -0.84
CA CYS A 45 -7.98 -9.80 -0.69
C CYS A 45 -8.40 -9.35 0.71
N LYS A 46 -9.57 -8.71 0.81
CA LYS A 46 -10.23 -8.53 2.11
C LYS A 46 -10.55 -9.91 2.71
N LYS A 47 -10.19 -10.11 3.96
CA LYS A 47 -10.41 -11.36 4.74
C LYS A 47 -10.83 -10.99 6.17
N ASP A 48 -10.86 -11.97 7.06
CA ASP A 48 -11.14 -11.71 8.48
C ASP A 48 -10.22 -10.61 9.05
N GLN A 49 -10.81 -9.61 9.70
CA GLN A 49 -10.09 -8.44 10.21
C GLN A 49 -8.97 -8.84 11.17
N GLY A 50 -9.22 -9.79 12.08
CA GLY A 50 -8.21 -10.24 13.03
C GLY A 50 -7.01 -10.89 12.31
N ARG A 51 -7.25 -11.66 11.25
CA ARG A 51 -6.18 -12.19 10.39
C ARG A 51 -5.40 -11.09 9.67
N MET A 52 -6.10 -10.06 9.16
CA MET A 52 -5.44 -8.94 8.48
C MET A 52 -4.58 -8.15 9.45
N GLU A 53 -5.08 -7.80 10.63
CA GLU A 53 -4.32 -7.07 11.65
C GLU A 53 -3.16 -7.90 12.21
N ALA A 54 -3.35 -9.20 12.44
CA ALA A 54 -2.30 -10.08 12.94
C ALA A 54 -1.13 -10.25 11.96
N ALA A 55 -1.35 -10.05 10.65
CA ALA A 55 -0.29 -10.10 9.64
C ALA A 55 0.69 -8.91 9.74
N TYR A 56 0.28 -7.81 10.37
CA TYR A 56 1.10 -6.60 10.55
C TYR A 56 1.50 -6.37 12.01
N ASN A 57 0.80 -6.97 12.96
CA ASN A 57 1.15 -6.96 14.38
C ASN A 57 1.70 -8.34 14.79
N ASP A 58 2.74 -8.79 14.11
CA ASP A 58 3.31 -10.11 14.38
C ASP A 58 3.91 -10.18 15.80
N ALA A 59 3.70 -11.33 16.46
CA ALA A 59 4.10 -11.51 17.85
C ALA A 59 5.63 -11.51 18.05
N GLU A 60 6.40 -11.71 16.98
CA GLU A 60 7.86 -11.66 16.98
C GLU A 60 8.40 -10.23 16.88
N GLY A 61 7.53 -9.25 16.60
CA GLY A 61 7.86 -7.82 16.53
C GLY A 61 8.60 -7.41 15.25
N VAL A 62 8.70 -8.28 14.25
CA VAL A 62 9.48 -8.04 13.02
C VAL A 62 8.94 -6.86 12.22
N THR A 63 7.62 -6.74 12.08
CA THR A 63 6.96 -5.63 11.38
C THR A 63 7.13 -4.31 12.11
N ALA A 64 7.07 -4.35 13.44
CA ALA A 64 7.34 -3.19 14.28
C ALA A 64 8.79 -2.72 14.12
N GLU A 65 9.76 -3.64 14.19
CA GLU A 65 11.19 -3.34 13.96
C GLU A 65 11.45 -2.75 12.58
N PHE A 66 10.79 -3.26 11.54
CA PHE A 66 10.88 -2.69 10.20
C PHE A 66 10.41 -1.22 10.16
N ASN A 67 9.34 -0.87 10.87
CA ASN A 67 8.85 0.51 10.93
C ASN A 67 9.74 1.39 11.80
N TYR A 68 10.20 0.92 12.96
CA TYR A 68 11.12 1.66 13.82
C TYR A 68 12.46 1.98 13.16
N ASN A 69 12.90 1.14 12.20
CA ASN A 69 14.11 1.41 11.43
C ASN A 69 14.09 2.78 10.73
N VAL A 70 12.92 3.35 10.41
CA VAL A 70 12.85 4.73 9.87
C VAL A 70 13.36 5.76 10.89
N ILE A 71 13.01 5.59 12.18
CA ILE A 71 13.41 6.50 13.26
C ILE A 71 14.91 6.38 13.47
N ASP A 72 15.42 5.15 13.52
CA ASP A 72 16.86 4.87 13.64
C ASP A 72 17.67 5.46 12.49
N ARG A 73 17.13 5.40 11.27
CA ARG A 73 17.77 5.94 10.07
C ARG A 73 17.76 7.46 10.07
N LEU A 74 16.64 8.09 10.43
CA LEU A 74 16.55 9.54 10.58
C LEU A 74 17.52 10.04 11.66
N ALA A 75 17.54 9.41 12.83
CA ALA A 75 18.47 9.73 13.92
C ALA A 75 19.94 9.66 13.44
N SER A 76 20.30 8.57 12.78
CA SER A 76 21.67 8.33 12.31
C SER A 76 22.09 9.22 11.14
N GLU A 77 21.23 9.45 10.14
CA GLU A 77 21.60 10.18 8.91
C GLU A 77 21.56 11.68 9.08
N LEU A 78 20.60 12.18 9.88
CA LEU A 78 20.44 13.60 10.13
C LEU A 78 21.18 14.05 11.39
N GLY A 79 21.75 13.11 12.16
CA GLY A 79 22.44 13.40 13.41
C GLY A 79 21.49 13.96 14.47
N VAL A 80 20.23 13.55 14.45
CA VAL A 80 19.16 14.09 15.32
C VAL A 80 18.94 13.19 16.51
N GLY A 81 18.62 13.79 17.66
CA GLY A 81 18.34 13.08 18.92
C GLY A 81 16.95 12.43 18.96
N LEU A 82 16.52 11.78 17.87
CA LEU A 82 15.31 10.98 17.84
C LEU A 82 15.53 9.70 18.63
N ASP A 83 14.63 9.43 19.58
CA ASP A 83 14.67 8.26 20.44
C ASP A 83 13.49 7.35 20.09
N ARG A 84 13.80 6.19 19.52
CA ARG A 84 12.78 5.22 19.08
C ARG A 84 11.93 4.68 20.23
N ASP A 85 12.45 4.68 21.46
CA ASP A 85 11.74 4.15 22.63
C ASP A 85 10.58 5.07 23.08
N LYS A 86 10.47 6.26 22.47
CA LYS A 86 9.34 7.19 22.65
C LYS A 86 8.19 6.94 21.67
N PHE A 87 8.30 5.90 20.86
CA PHE A 87 7.30 5.54 19.87
C PHE A 87 6.82 4.11 20.07
N SER A 88 5.51 3.90 19.94
CA SER A 88 4.90 2.58 19.90
C SER A 88 4.25 2.29 18.55
N PHE A 89 4.56 1.13 17.98
CA PHE A 89 4.02 0.69 16.70
C PHE A 89 2.65 0.03 16.87
N ARG A 90 1.72 0.34 15.97
CA ARG A 90 0.45 -0.38 15.82
C ARG A 90 -0.05 -0.31 14.38
N ALA A 91 -0.58 -1.43 13.89
CA ALA A 91 -1.31 -1.48 12.63
C ALA A 91 -2.78 -1.83 12.85
N ASP A 92 -3.69 -1.05 12.28
CA ASP A 92 -5.14 -1.24 12.45
C ASP A 92 -5.84 -1.33 11.10
N TRP A 93 -6.91 -2.12 11.03
CA TRP A 93 -7.84 -2.05 9.91
C TRP A 93 -8.67 -0.77 9.98
N VAL A 94 -8.66 0.00 8.88
CA VAL A 94 -9.45 1.21 8.71
C VAL A 94 -10.52 0.93 7.65
N GLU A 95 -11.73 0.60 8.09
CA GLU A 95 -12.85 0.15 7.24
C GLU A 95 -13.16 1.14 6.11
N ASP A 96 -13.24 2.44 6.41
CA ASP A 96 -13.57 3.50 5.43
C ASP A 96 -12.53 3.61 4.32
N GLU A 97 -11.29 3.21 4.60
CA GLU A 97 -10.20 3.21 3.64
C GLU A 97 -10.01 1.85 2.98
N GLY A 98 -10.54 0.77 3.56
CA GLY A 98 -10.31 -0.60 3.10
C GLY A 98 -8.85 -1.03 3.22
N ALA A 99 -8.13 -0.52 4.23
CA ALA A 99 -6.68 -0.73 4.36
C ALA A 99 -6.26 -1.10 5.78
N ILE A 100 -5.18 -1.88 5.88
CA ILE A 100 -4.37 -1.90 7.10
C ILE A 100 -3.47 -0.68 7.10
N VAL A 101 -3.49 0.08 8.18
CA VAL A 101 -2.69 1.31 8.32
C VAL A 101 -1.77 1.14 9.51
N SER A 102 -0.47 1.19 9.27
CA SER A 102 0.54 1.23 10.32
C SER A 102 0.79 2.65 10.80
N ARG A 103 1.00 2.78 12.11
CA ARG A 103 1.31 4.05 12.77
C ARG A 103 2.40 3.87 13.82
N LEU A 104 3.19 4.91 14.00
CA LEU A 104 4.03 5.11 15.18
C LEU A 104 3.33 6.14 16.08
N TRP A 105 2.89 5.70 17.25
CA TRP A 105 2.28 6.54 18.27
C TRP A 105 3.35 7.15 19.15
N VAL A 106 3.23 8.43 19.44
CA VAL A 106 4.16 9.13 20.34
C VAL A 106 3.73 8.87 21.77
N ASP A 107 4.58 8.19 22.53
CA ASP A 107 4.28 7.82 23.92
C ASP A 107 4.57 8.97 24.90
N GLU A 108 5.56 9.81 24.57
CA GLU A 108 5.99 10.96 25.37
C GLU A 108 6.25 12.19 24.49
N SER A 109 5.70 13.36 24.86
CA SER A 109 5.97 14.60 24.12
C SER A 109 7.46 14.93 24.15
N HIS A 110 8.03 15.24 22.99
CA HIS A 110 9.45 15.58 22.89
C HIS A 110 9.70 16.49 21.68
N THR A 111 10.79 17.25 21.74
CA THR A 111 11.18 18.17 20.67
C THR A 111 12.57 17.78 20.17
N VAL A 112 12.73 17.76 18.85
CA VAL A 112 14.01 17.51 18.18
C VAL A 112 14.30 18.62 17.18
N GLU A 113 15.56 18.98 17.05
CA GLU A 113 16.03 19.78 15.93
C GLU A 113 16.37 18.83 14.78
N MET A 114 15.80 19.06 13.60
CA MET A 114 15.98 18.23 12.42
C MET A 114 16.09 19.11 11.18
N ALA A 115 17.19 18.99 10.45
CA ALA A 115 17.45 19.77 9.22
C ALA A 115 17.34 21.30 9.38
N GLY A 116 17.60 21.83 10.58
CA GLY A 116 17.50 23.26 10.89
C GLY A 116 16.10 23.73 11.32
N ASP A 117 15.13 22.82 11.35
CA ASP A 117 13.79 23.05 11.88
C ASP A 117 13.62 22.42 13.26
N VAL A 118 12.71 22.98 14.06
CA VAL A 118 12.32 22.42 15.36
C VAL A 118 11.02 21.66 15.17
N VAL A 119 11.05 20.35 15.38
CA VAL A 119 9.89 19.47 15.30
C VAL A 119 9.49 19.08 16.71
N THR A 120 8.23 19.33 17.06
CA THR A 120 7.65 18.91 18.35
C THR A 120 6.69 17.76 18.09
N PHE A 121 6.94 16.67 18.80
CA PHE A 121 6.06 15.53 18.87
C PHE A 121 5.21 15.61 20.15
N GLU A 122 3.91 15.45 20.04
CA GLU A 122 2.98 15.48 21.17
C GLU A 122 2.51 14.09 21.56
N ALA A 123 2.53 13.78 22.86
CA ALA A 123 2.07 12.49 23.37
C ALA A 123 0.63 12.18 22.91
N GLY A 124 0.44 10.96 22.40
CA GLY A 124 -0.82 10.47 21.85
C GLY A 124 -1.07 10.85 20.40
N GLU A 125 -0.21 11.62 19.75
CA GLU A 125 -0.27 11.77 18.29
C GLU A 125 0.23 10.50 17.59
N ALA A 126 -0.15 10.35 16.33
CA ALA A 126 0.24 9.19 15.52
C ALA A 126 0.83 9.64 14.19
N ILE A 127 2.01 9.12 13.89
CA ILE A 127 2.66 9.26 12.58
C ILE A 127 2.19 8.09 11.73
N ARG A 128 1.52 8.38 10.62
CA ARG A 128 1.07 7.38 9.66
C ARG A 128 2.26 6.90 8.82
N MET A 129 2.47 5.59 8.77
CA MET A 129 3.67 4.99 8.17
C MET A 129 3.37 4.37 6.80
N GLU A 130 2.63 3.27 6.78
CA GLU A 130 2.29 2.56 5.55
C GLU A 130 0.79 2.27 5.50
N GLU A 131 0.30 2.08 4.27
CA GLU A 131 -1.05 1.65 3.98
C GLU A 131 -0.98 0.39 3.15
N SER A 132 -1.83 -0.58 3.47
CA SER A 132 -2.01 -1.77 2.67
C SER A 132 -3.48 -2.00 2.41
N HIS A 133 -3.94 -1.41 1.30
CA HIS A 133 -5.27 -1.52 0.74
C HIS A 133 -5.55 -2.96 0.33
N LYS A 134 -6.72 -3.45 0.75
CA LYS A 134 -7.22 -4.79 0.49
C LYS A 134 -8.49 -4.67 -0.34
N TYR A 135 -8.63 -5.53 -1.34
CA TYR A 135 -9.74 -5.45 -2.28
C TYR A 135 -10.55 -6.73 -2.30
N THR A 136 -11.87 -6.63 -2.44
CA THR A 136 -12.63 -7.73 -3.03
C THR A 136 -12.39 -7.79 -4.54
N PRO A 137 -12.61 -8.94 -5.20
CA PRO A 137 -12.58 -9.02 -6.67
C PRO A 137 -13.43 -7.96 -7.37
N ASP A 138 -14.63 -7.69 -6.86
CA ASP A 138 -15.58 -6.73 -7.44
C ASP A 138 -15.11 -5.27 -7.27
N GLU A 139 -14.53 -4.94 -6.11
CA GLU A 139 -13.93 -3.62 -5.87
C GLU A 139 -12.74 -3.38 -6.81
N PHE A 140 -11.88 -4.39 -6.99
CA PHE A 140 -10.75 -4.29 -7.89
C PHE A 140 -11.17 -4.20 -9.36
N GLU A 141 -12.18 -4.96 -9.79
CA GLU A 141 -12.74 -4.84 -11.14
C GLU A 141 -13.31 -3.43 -11.38
N THR A 142 -13.99 -2.87 -10.38
CA THR A 142 -14.51 -1.50 -10.46
C THR A 142 -13.40 -0.48 -10.62
N LEU A 143 -12.35 -0.57 -9.79
CA LEU A 143 -11.16 0.27 -9.89
C LEU A 143 -10.50 0.17 -11.28
N ALA A 144 -10.29 -1.04 -11.77
CA ALA A 144 -9.70 -1.27 -13.09
C ALA A 144 -10.56 -0.63 -14.21
N ARG A 145 -11.89 -0.80 -14.15
CA ARG A 145 -12.82 -0.24 -15.13
C ARG A 145 -12.80 1.28 -15.11
N GLU A 146 -12.78 1.89 -13.93
CA GLU A 146 -12.64 3.34 -13.74
C GLU A 146 -11.34 3.86 -14.39
N SER A 147 -10.27 3.07 -14.35
CA SER A 147 -8.98 3.34 -15.00
C SER A 147 -8.91 2.99 -16.50
N GLY A 148 -10.05 2.66 -17.13
CA GLY A 148 -10.10 2.33 -18.56
C GLY A 148 -9.55 0.94 -18.92
N LEU A 149 -9.47 0.02 -17.95
CA LEU A 149 -9.08 -1.37 -18.12
C LEU A 149 -10.25 -2.32 -17.83
N GLY A 150 -10.46 -3.31 -18.71
CA GLY A 150 -11.43 -4.39 -18.50
C GLY A 150 -10.77 -5.61 -17.88
N LEU A 151 -11.47 -6.25 -16.94
CA LEU A 151 -11.07 -7.55 -16.39
C LEU A 151 -11.32 -8.65 -17.42
N GLU A 152 -10.25 -9.29 -17.88
CA GLU A 152 -10.34 -10.46 -18.77
C GLU A 152 -10.46 -11.75 -17.95
N LYS A 153 -9.65 -11.87 -16.90
CA LYS A 153 -9.62 -13.05 -16.05
C LYS A 153 -9.07 -12.74 -14.67
N ILE A 154 -9.59 -13.42 -13.66
CA ILE A 154 -9.08 -13.41 -12.30
C ILE A 154 -8.78 -14.83 -11.84
N TRP A 155 -7.70 -15.00 -11.09
CA TRP A 155 -7.34 -16.22 -10.40
C TRP A 155 -7.17 -15.92 -8.92
N THR A 156 -7.57 -16.85 -8.06
CA THR A 156 -7.36 -16.78 -6.62
C THR A 156 -6.72 -18.07 -6.14
N ASP A 157 -6.07 -18.02 -4.97
CA ASP A 157 -5.71 -19.23 -4.24
C ASP A 157 -6.97 -19.92 -3.66
N GLU A 158 -6.81 -21.13 -3.10
CA GLU A 158 -7.91 -21.93 -2.56
C GLU A 158 -8.66 -21.23 -1.40
N ALA A 159 -7.95 -20.40 -0.63
CA ALA A 159 -8.55 -19.64 0.48
C ALA A 159 -9.12 -18.29 0.04
N ALA A 160 -8.95 -17.91 -1.23
CA ALA A 160 -9.29 -16.59 -1.78
C ALA A 160 -8.66 -15.42 -1.02
N ASP A 161 -7.50 -15.64 -0.40
CA ASP A 161 -6.77 -14.64 0.36
C ASP A 161 -5.97 -13.68 -0.55
N PHE A 162 -5.65 -14.10 -1.77
CA PHE A 162 -4.91 -13.32 -2.76
C PHE A 162 -5.46 -13.56 -4.17
N ALA A 163 -5.49 -12.50 -4.98
CA ALA A 163 -5.97 -12.55 -6.35
C ALA A 163 -4.94 -12.04 -7.34
N VAL A 164 -5.00 -12.59 -8.56
CA VAL A 164 -4.24 -12.12 -9.72
C VAL A 164 -5.25 -11.81 -10.82
N ALA A 165 -5.26 -10.57 -11.31
CA ALA A 165 -6.12 -10.12 -12.38
C ALA A 165 -5.31 -9.90 -13.66
N CYS A 166 -5.81 -10.42 -14.78
CA CYS A 166 -5.39 -10.06 -16.14
C CYS A 166 -6.36 -9.00 -16.68
N LEU A 167 -5.82 -7.83 -16.98
CA LEU A 167 -6.58 -6.68 -17.46
C LEU A 167 -6.14 -6.28 -18.87
N ARG A 168 -7.08 -5.76 -19.66
CA ARG A 168 -6.83 -5.22 -21.00
C ARG A 168 -7.42 -3.83 -21.15
N PRO A 169 -6.84 -2.94 -21.98
CA PRO A 169 -7.50 -1.69 -22.33
C PRO A 169 -8.91 -1.93 -22.85
N LEU A 170 -9.87 -1.15 -22.34
CA LEU A 170 -11.20 -1.09 -22.94
C LEU A 170 -11.08 -0.44 -24.32
N LEU A 171 -11.72 -1.03 -25.33
CA LEU A 171 -11.85 -0.39 -26.64
C LEU A 171 -12.77 0.82 -26.46
N VAL A 172 -12.25 2.01 -26.76
CA VAL A 172 -13.00 3.27 -26.78
C VAL A 172 -13.65 3.45 -28.14
#